data_AF-A0A428SSJ2-F1
#
_entry.id   AF-A0A428SSJ2-F1
#
_cell.length_a   1.000
_cell.length_b   1.000
_cell.length_c   1.000
_cell.angle_alpha   90.00
_cell.angle_beta   90.00
_cell.angle_gamma   90.00
#
_symmetry.space_group_name_H-M   'P 1'
#
loop_
_entity.id
_entity.type
_entity.pdbx_description
1 polymer ?
#
loop_
_entity_poly.entity_id
_entity_poly.type
_entity_poly.pdbx_seq_one_letter_code
_entity_poly.pdbx_strand_id
1 'polypeptide(L)'
;MSAQSSNTNPDGGVLYAFTQPTPDFSDYHSWYNTEHGPLRVALDFIEGGNRYECYYADPKIQLDPPIYLAMYELGRLSGLNERPYQALTDDRSVREDDVFRNRLTFLERRIYKNISTRGTYSGPAPVLLTVAFVIKDEHVDEFNRWYEEEHTTDVSKVPGWRRTRRFVAVEANSLRQGGQVVEYDQIPEGHSEFIAIHDFDAENGLEGPEFEYAQTRPWRQKILGLVKGRDHRRLRHIREFKAEDYVKPE
;
A
#
# COMPACT_ATOMS: atom_id res chain seq x y z
N MET A 1 9.04 1.90 28.12
CA MET A 1 10.23 1.22 27.57
C MET A 1 10.11 1.27 26.06
N SER A 2 11.06 1.90 25.37
CA SER A 2 11.01 2.11 23.93
C SER A 2 11.18 0.79 23.20
N ALA A 3 10.12 0.29 22.56
CA ALA A 3 10.26 -0.73 21.54
C ALA A 3 10.89 -0.10 20.30
N GLN A 4 12.22 0.05 20.31
CA GLN A 4 12.99 0.16 19.08
C GLN A 4 12.84 -1.18 18.36
N SER A 5 12.10 -1.25 17.25
CA SER A 5 12.24 -2.39 16.35
C SER A 5 13.16 -2.00 15.19
N SER A 6 14.44 -2.30 15.35
CA SER A 6 15.36 -2.47 14.24
C SER A 6 15.28 -3.91 13.78
N ASN A 7 14.44 -4.19 12.80
CA ASN A 7 14.66 -5.30 11.89
C ASN A 7 14.08 -4.93 10.53
N THR A 8 14.68 -3.90 9.92
CA THR A 8 14.36 -3.50 8.55
C THR A 8 15.16 -4.43 7.65
N ASN A 9 14.50 -5.26 6.86
CA ASN A 9 15.13 -5.81 5.66
C ASN A 9 15.33 -4.61 4.72
N PRO A 10 16.56 -4.04 4.61
CA PRO A 10 16.76 -2.81 3.86
C PRO A 10 16.65 -3.02 2.36
N ASP A 11 16.73 -4.27 1.91
CA ASP A 11 16.55 -4.68 0.52
C ASP A 11 15.09 -5.05 0.21
N GLY A 12 14.24 -5.08 1.23
CA GLY A 12 12.83 -5.36 1.13
C GLY A 12 11.96 -4.12 0.94
N GLY A 13 10.66 -4.36 0.80
CA GLY A 13 9.71 -3.31 0.46
C GLY A 13 8.30 -3.84 0.32
N VAL A 14 7.44 -3.06 -0.32
CA VAL A 14 6.09 -3.48 -0.68
C VAL A 14 5.79 -3.12 -2.14
N LEU A 15 5.19 -4.05 -2.87
CA LEU A 15 4.46 -3.75 -4.10
C LEU A 15 3.01 -3.50 -3.72
N TYR A 16 2.54 -2.31 -4.04
CA TYR A 16 1.28 -1.78 -3.57
C TYR A 16 0.41 -1.40 -4.77
N ALA A 17 -0.78 -1.98 -4.88
CA ALA A 17 -1.65 -1.77 -6.04
C ALA A 17 -3.10 -1.51 -5.62
N PHE A 18 -3.55 -0.26 -5.74
CA PHE A 18 -4.96 0.06 -5.67
C PHE A 18 -5.62 -0.17 -7.02
N THR A 19 -6.78 -0.83 -7.02
CA THR A 19 -7.58 -1.02 -8.22
C THR A 19 -9.05 -0.78 -7.94
N GLN A 20 -9.73 -0.26 -8.94
CA GLN A 20 -11.18 -0.10 -8.96
C GLN A 20 -11.70 -0.79 -10.23
N PRO A 21 -12.53 -1.85 -10.10
CA PRO A 21 -13.10 -2.52 -11.26
C PRO A 21 -14.19 -1.68 -11.93
N THR A 22 -14.50 -1.96 -13.19
CA THR A 22 -15.74 -1.48 -13.79
C THR A 22 -16.95 -2.08 -13.07
N PRO A 23 -18.09 -1.36 -12.96
CA PRO A 23 -19.24 -1.84 -12.19
C PRO A 23 -19.80 -3.20 -12.64
N ASP A 24 -19.58 -3.58 -13.90
CA ASP A 24 -20.04 -4.82 -14.51
C ASP A 24 -19.08 -6.00 -14.35
N PHE A 25 -17.89 -5.80 -13.78
CA PHE A 25 -16.85 -6.84 -13.74
C PHE A 25 -17.01 -7.79 -12.53
N SER A 26 -17.97 -8.72 -12.62
CA SER A 26 -18.25 -9.72 -11.57
C SER A 26 -17.09 -10.66 -11.27
N ASP A 27 -16.23 -10.92 -12.25
CA ASP A 27 -15.12 -11.86 -12.15
C ASP A 27 -13.86 -11.27 -11.48
N TYR A 28 -13.91 -10.00 -11.06
CA TYR A 28 -12.79 -9.27 -10.50
C TYR A 28 -12.09 -9.99 -9.34
N HIS A 29 -12.86 -10.50 -8.37
CA HIS A 29 -12.30 -11.23 -7.24
C HIS A 29 -11.75 -12.59 -7.67
N SER A 30 -12.43 -13.31 -8.57
CA SER A 30 -11.96 -14.59 -9.09
C SER A 30 -10.59 -14.40 -9.75
N TRP A 31 -10.45 -13.40 -10.63
CA TRP A 31 -9.18 -13.11 -11.30
C TRP A 31 -8.04 -12.82 -10.32
N TYR A 32 -8.28 -11.94 -9.34
CA TYR A 32 -7.28 -11.66 -8.32
C TYR A 32 -6.88 -12.92 -7.53
N ASN A 33 -7.87 -13.75 -7.19
CA ASN A 33 -7.71 -14.83 -6.23
C ASN A 33 -7.16 -16.11 -6.83
N THR A 34 -7.39 -16.36 -8.13
CA THR A 34 -7.02 -17.63 -8.78
C THR A 34 -5.98 -17.48 -9.89
N GLU A 35 -5.63 -16.26 -10.29
CA GLU A 35 -4.65 -16.03 -11.34
C GLU A 35 -3.62 -14.99 -10.92
N HIS A 36 -4.05 -13.74 -10.78
CA HIS A 36 -3.14 -12.60 -10.63
C HIS A 36 -2.34 -12.62 -9.32
N GLY A 37 -3.00 -12.86 -8.19
CA GLY A 37 -2.38 -12.95 -6.86
C GLY A 37 -1.48 -14.18 -6.70
N PRO A 38 -1.99 -15.40 -6.96
CA PRO A 38 -1.21 -16.65 -6.86
C PRO A 38 0.08 -16.64 -7.66
N LEU A 39 0.05 -16.15 -8.90
CA LEU A 39 1.25 -16.05 -9.75
C LEU A 39 2.35 -15.16 -9.14
N ARG A 40 1.97 -14.13 -8.37
CA ARG A 40 2.93 -13.22 -7.70
C ARG A 40 3.49 -13.84 -6.43
N VAL A 41 2.65 -14.40 -5.56
CA VAL A 41 3.14 -15.03 -4.31
C VAL A 41 3.88 -16.36 -4.55
N ALA A 42 3.92 -16.85 -5.79
CA ALA A 42 4.79 -17.95 -6.19
C ALA A 42 6.25 -17.52 -6.45
N LEU A 43 6.54 -16.22 -6.55
CA LEU A 43 7.89 -15.71 -6.79
C LEU A 43 8.71 -15.72 -5.48
N ASP A 44 9.95 -16.17 -5.56
CA ASP A 44 10.83 -16.43 -4.41
C ASP A 44 11.20 -15.18 -3.59
N PHE A 45 11.12 -14.00 -4.21
CA PHE A 45 11.40 -12.71 -3.56
C PHE A 45 10.14 -12.04 -2.98
N ILE A 46 8.96 -12.65 -3.12
CA ILE A 46 7.70 -12.20 -2.54
C ILE A 46 7.41 -13.03 -1.28
N GLU A 47 7.41 -12.38 -0.12
CA GLU A 47 7.25 -13.04 1.19
C GLU A 47 5.77 -13.32 1.52
N GLY A 48 4.84 -12.64 0.86
CA GLY A 48 3.41 -12.82 1.03
C GLY A 48 2.61 -11.79 0.26
N GLY A 49 1.30 -12.02 0.15
CA GLY A 49 0.40 -11.14 -0.59
C GLY A 49 -1.00 -11.12 0.00
N ASN A 50 -1.56 -9.92 0.13
CA ASN A 50 -2.84 -9.71 0.81
C ASN A 50 -3.74 -8.75 0.03
N ARG A 51 -5.04 -8.98 0.17
CA ARG A 51 -6.11 -8.18 -0.40
C ARG A 51 -6.88 -7.47 0.70
N TYR A 52 -7.19 -6.22 0.42
CA TYR A 52 -7.99 -5.38 1.30
C TYR A 52 -9.06 -4.64 0.50
N GLU A 53 -10.19 -4.39 1.13
CA GLU A 53 -11.24 -3.50 0.64
C GLU A 53 -11.12 -2.14 1.34
N CYS A 54 -11.10 -1.05 0.57
CA CYS A 54 -11.07 0.31 1.08
C CYS A 54 -12.49 0.72 1.52
N TYR A 55 -12.68 0.95 2.81
CA TYR A 55 -13.99 1.37 3.36
C TYR A 55 -14.00 2.84 3.81
N TYR A 56 -12.85 3.51 3.79
CA TYR A 56 -12.72 4.93 4.07
C TYR A 56 -11.55 5.51 3.28
N ALA A 57 -11.75 6.66 2.66
CA ALA A 57 -10.74 7.42 1.93
C ALA A 57 -11.00 8.93 2.07
N ASP A 58 -10.09 9.77 1.55
CA ASP A 58 -10.33 11.21 1.42
C ASP A 58 -11.68 11.47 0.69
N PRO A 59 -12.49 12.47 1.09
CA PRO A 59 -13.79 12.76 0.47
C PRO A 59 -13.75 13.00 -1.05
N LYS A 60 -12.58 13.31 -1.63
CA LYS A 60 -12.40 13.46 -3.07
C LYS A 60 -12.31 12.13 -3.83
N ILE A 61 -12.10 11.01 -3.12
CA ILE A 61 -11.96 9.68 -3.69
C ILE A 61 -13.32 8.98 -3.66
N GLN A 62 -13.84 8.65 -4.83
CA GLN A 62 -15.10 7.91 -4.95
C GLN A 62 -14.87 6.41 -4.70
N LEU A 63 -15.64 5.84 -3.78
CA LEU A 63 -15.61 4.42 -3.41
C LEU A 63 -16.76 3.61 -4.05
N ASP A 64 -17.49 4.21 -4.99
CA ASP A 64 -18.48 3.52 -5.83
C ASP A 64 -18.08 3.61 -7.31
N PRO A 65 -17.63 2.50 -7.93
CA PRO A 65 -17.49 1.15 -7.37
C PRO A 65 -16.36 1.01 -6.33
N PRO A 66 -16.31 -0.06 -5.51
CA PRO A 66 -15.32 -0.19 -4.43
C PRO A 66 -13.87 -0.20 -4.90
N ILE A 67 -12.99 0.43 -4.12
CA ILE A 67 -11.53 0.38 -4.32
C ILE A 67 -10.96 -0.75 -3.47
N TYR A 68 -10.03 -1.52 -4.04
CA TYR A 68 -9.33 -2.58 -3.34
C TYR A 68 -7.82 -2.44 -3.47
N LEU A 69 -7.10 -2.84 -2.42
CA LEU A 69 -5.65 -2.94 -2.41
C LEU A 69 -5.24 -4.40 -2.58
N ALA A 70 -4.32 -4.66 -3.50
CA ALA A 70 -3.42 -5.80 -3.45
C ALA A 70 -2.04 -5.34 -2.97
N MET A 71 -1.53 -5.92 -1.90
CA MET A 71 -0.23 -5.58 -1.31
C MET A 71 0.62 -6.84 -1.20
N TYR A 72 1.81 -6.80 -1.76
CA TYR A 72 2.79 -7.89 -1.72
C TYR A 72 4.02 -7.43 -0.95
N GLU A 73 4.40 -8.21 0.06
CA GLU A 73 5.62 -7.96 0.83
C GLU A 73 6.81 -8.48 0.01
N LEU A 74 7.79 -7.60 -0.23
CA LEU A 74 8.98 -7.92 -1.00
C LEU A 74 10.12 -8.21 -0.03
N GLY A 75 10.66 -9.43 -0.07
CA GLY A 75 11.90 -9.77 0.62
C GLY A 75 13.13 -9.23 -0.10
N ARG A 76 13.01 -8.96 -1.41
CA ARG A 76 14.10 -8.37 -2.21
C ARG A 76 13.55 -7.57 -3.39
N LEU A 77 13.73 -6.26 -3.36
CA LEU A 77 13.30 -5.31 -4.40
C LEU A 77 13.86 -5.65 -5.78
N SER A 78 15.13 -6.08 -5.86
CA SER A 78 15.77 -6.36 -7.14
C SER A 78 15.13 -7.52 -7.91
N GLY A 79 14.36 -8.39 -7.24
CA GLY A 79 13.60 -9.47 -7.89
C GLY A 79 12.56 -8.97 -8.90
N LEU A 80 12.08 -7.73 -8.74
CA LEU A 80 11.18 -7.08 -9.70
C LEU A 80 11.82 -6.82 -11.07
N ASN A 81 13.15 -6.84 -11.16
CA ASN A 81 13.88 -6.68 -12.42
C ASN A 81 14.23 -8.02 -13.08
N GLU A 82 13.83 -9.14 -12.48
CA GLU A 82 14.18 -10.47 -12.96
C GLU A 82 13.15 -11.03 -13.92
N ARG A 83 13.60 -11.94 -14.79
CA ARG A 83 12.76 -12.56 -15.82
C ARG A 83 11.47 -13.18 -15.26
N PRO A 84 11.45 -13.88 -14.10
CA PRO A 84 10.22 -14.45 -13.55
C PRO A 84 9.12 -13.40 -13.29
N TYR A 85 9.48 -12.22 -12.81
CA TYR A 85 8.51 -11.14 -12.59
C TYR A 85 8.08 -10.48 -13.91
N GLN A 86 9.02 -10.24 -14.83
CA GLN A 86 8.72 -9.69 -16.16
C GLN A 86 7.77 -10.60 -16.96
N ALA A 87 7.92 -11.92 -16.82
CA ALA A 87 7.05 -12.92 -17.46
C ALA A 87 5.58 -12.78 -17.07
N LEU A 88 5.27 -12.28 -15.86
CA LEU A 88 3.88 -11.97 -15.46
C LEU A 88 3.23 -10.90 -16.34
N THR A 89 4.02 -10.13 -17.10
CA THR A 89 3.52 -9.16 -18.07
C THR A 89 3.66 -9.66 -19.50
N ASP A 90 4.80 -10.25 -19.85
CA ASP A 90 5.06 -10.71 -21.21
C ASP A 90 4.17 -11.88 -21.63
N ASP A 91 3.86 -12.77 -20.68
CA ASP A 91 3.17 -14.04 -20.91
C ASP A 91 1.75 -14.02 -20.30
N ARG A 92 1.13 -12.83 -20.19
CA ARG A 92 -0.24 -12.66 -19.66
C ARG A 92 -1.25 -13.52 -20.43
N SER A 93 -2.21 -14.07 -19.70
CA SER A 93 -3.36 -14.71 -20.32
C SER A 93 -4.26 -13.68 -21.03
N VAL A 94 -5.16 -14.18 -21.89
CA VAL A 94 -6.21 -13.36 -22.51
C VAL A 94 -7.10 -12.69 -21.44
N ARG A 95 -7.37 -13.40 -20.34
CA ARG A 95 -8.17 -12.87 -19.22
C ARG A 95 -7.46 -11.72 -18.52
N GLU A 96 -6.20 -11.89 -18.13
CA GLU A 96 -5.45 -10.82 -17.44
C GLU A 96 -5.21 -9.61 -18.36
N ASP A 97 -4.97 -9.83 -19.65
CA ASP A 97 -4.87 -8.75 -20.63
C ASP A 97 -6.19 -7.95 -20.76
N ASP A 98 -7.34 -8.61 -20.85
CA ASP A 98 -8.66 -7.95 -20.87
C ASP A 98 -8.89 -7.13 -19.59
N VAL A 99 -8.50 -7.64 -18.43
CA VAL A 99 -8.67 -6.92 -17.16
C VAL A 99 -7.96 -5.59 -17.18
N PHE A 100 -6.68 -5.57 -17.53
CA PHE A 100 -5.88 -4.34 -17.54
C PHE A 100 -6.32 -3.35 -18.61
N ARG A 101 -6.80 -3.82 -19.77
CA ARG A 101 -7.23 -2.94 -20.86
C ARG A 101 -8.62 -2.37 -20.63
N ASN A 102 -9.55 -3.19 -20.15
CA ASN A 102 -10.97 -2.93 -20.28
C ASN A 102 -11.76 -2.97 -18.97
N ARG A 103 -11.29 -3.67 -17.93
CA ARG A 103 -12.10 -3.96 -16.73
C ARG A 103 -11.72 -3.19 -15.47
N LEU A 104 -10.73 -2.30 -15.56
CA LEU A 104 -10.37 -1.39 -14.46
C LEU A 104 -10.70 0.05 -14.84
N THR A 105 -11.39 0.76 -13.96
CA THR A 105 -11.57 2.23 -14.09
C THR A 105 -10.32 2.96 -13.62
N PHE A 106 -9.59 2.37 -12.67
CA PHE A 106 -8.41 2.92 -12.03
C PHE A 106 -7.46 1.81 -11.57
N LEU A 107 -6.17 2.02 -11.79
CA LEU A 107 -5.07 1.28 -11.17
C LEU A 107 -4.01 2.28 -10.73
N GLU A 108 -3.59 2.21 -9.47
CA GLU A 108 -2.45 2.93 -8.94
C GLU A 108 -1.48 1.89 -8.40
N ARG A 109 -0.31 1.78 -9.04
CA ARG A 109 0.76 0.88 -8.65
C ARG A 109 1.94 1.67 -8.12
N ARG A 110 2.41 1.27 -6.95
CA ARG A 110 3.58 1.83 -6.28
C ARG A 110 4.52 0.71 -5.87
N ILE A 111 5.82 0.99 -5.95
CA ILE A 111 6.86 0.16 -5.35
C ILE A 111 7.52 1.01 -4.28
N TYR A 112 7.52 0.51 -3.05
CA TYR A 112 8.11 1.21 -1.93
C TYR A 112 9.24 0.40 -1.31
N LYS A 113 10.32 1.09 -0.90
CA LYS A 113 11.44 0.55 -0.15
C LYS A 113 11.27 0.79 1.35
N ASN A 114 11.58 -0.21 2.17
CA ASN A 114 11.46 -0.09 3.63
C ASN A 114 12.41 0.98 4.20
N ILE A 115 11.91 1.79 5.14
CA ILE A 115 12.69 2.79 5.88
C ILE A 115 12.78 2.42 7.35
N SER A 116 11.63 2.17 7.96
CA SER A 116 11.54 1.85 9.38
C SER A 116 10.32 0.99 9.66
N THR A 117 10.40 0.22 10.74
CA THR A 117 9.27 -0.53 11.28
C THR A 117 9.25 -0.31 12.79
N ARG A 118 8.06 -0.14 13.36
CA ARG A 118 7.82 -0.09 14.81
C ARG A 118 6.80 -1.16 15.19
N GLY A 119 7.17 -2.06 16.10
CA GLY A 119 6.34 -3.21 16.51
C GLY A 119 6.87 -4.53 15.95
N THR A 120 6.41 -5.65 16.50
CA THR A 120 6.91 -7.01 16.19
C THR A 120 5.90 -7.89 15.48
N TYR A 121 4.72 -7.37 15.14
CA TYR A 121 3.66 -8.12 14.48
C TYR A 121 4.08 -8.60 13.08
N SER A 122 3.68 -9.84 12.75
CA SER A 122 3.86 -10.46 11.44
C SER A 122 2.53 -10.99 10.92
N GLY A 123 2.36 -11.01 9.59
CA GLY A 123 1.13 -11.43 8.93
C GLY A 123 0.20 -10.26 8.57
N PRO A 124 -0.98 -10.53 7.98
CA PRO A 124 -1.94 -9.51 7.63
C PRO A 124 -2.60 -8.90 8.86
N ALA A 125 -2.76 -7.59 8.88
CA ALA A 125 -3.61 -6.92 9.87
C ALA A 125 -5.08 -6.97 9.42
N PRO A 126 -6.05 -7.17 10.33
CA PRO A 126 -7.47 -7.03 10.02
C PRO A 126 -7.83 -5.65 9.45
N VAL A 127 -7.21 -4.60 9.96
CA VAL A 127 -7.40 -3.21 9.50
C VAL A 127 -6.05 -2.58 9.18
N LEU A 128 -5.97 -1.91 8.04
CA LEU A 128 -4.85 -1.03 7.69
C LEU A 128 -5.32 0.42 7.70
N LEU A 129 -4.51 1.31 8.27
CA LEU A 129 -4.52 2.73 7.96
C LEU A 129 -3.26 3.04 7.15
N THR A 130 -3.44 3.39 5.88
CA THR A 130 -2.35 3.81 5.01
C THR A 130 -2.35 5.32 4.89
N VAL A 131 -1.20 5.96 5.01
CA VAL A 131 -1.04 7.40 4.86
C VAL A 131 0.16 7.70 3.98
N ALA A 132 -0.10 8.11 2.73
CA ALA A 132 0.90 8.56 1.79
C ALA A 132 1.07 10.07 1.85
N PHE A 133 2.30 10.54 1.73
CA PHE A 133 2.70 11.94 1.75
C PHE A 133 3.67 12.22 0.62
N VAL A 134 3.43 13.29 -0.14
CA VAL A 134 4.41 13.87 -1.07
C VAL A 134 4.98 15.11 -0.42
N ILE A 135 6.29 15.15 -0.25
CA ILE A 135 7.01 16.23 0.43
C ILE A 135 8.23 16.66 -0.38
N LYS A 136 8.57 17.95 -0.33
CA LYS A 136 9.81 18.44 -0.92
C LYS A 136 11.03 17.82 -0.24
N ASP A 137 12.07 17.55 -1.03
CA ASP A 137 13.28 16.88 -0.54
C ASP A 137 13.97 17.66 0.59
N GLU A 138 13.96 18.99 0.53
CA GLU A 138 14.51 19.88 1.58
C GLU A 138 13.82 19.75 2.97
N HIS A 139 12.65 19.11 3.03
CA HIS A 139 11.90 18.90 4.28
C HIS A 139 11.87 17.44 4.75
N VAL A 140 12.50 16.51 4.00
CA VAL A 140 12.48 15.07 4.28
C VAL A 140 13.04 14.73 5.66
N ASP A 141 14.14 15.37 6.06
CA ASP A 141 14.77 15.11 7.37
C ASP A 141 13.83 15.48 8.53
N GLU A 142 13.20 16.65 8.45
CA GLU A 142 12.25 17.12 9.46
C GLU A 142 10.99 16.24 9.50
N PHE A 143 10.50 15.80 8.33
CA PHE A 143 9.38 14.87 8.23
C PHE A 143 9.69 13.49 8.84
N ASN A 144 10.87 12.95 8.56
CA ASN A 144 11.31 11.67 9.12
C ASN A 144 11.48 11.75 10.64
N ARG A 145 12.06 12.85 11.15
CA ARG A 145 12.16 13.08 12.59
C ARG A 145 10.81 13.16 13.27
N TRP A 146 9.87 13.93 12.74
CA TRP A 146 8.51 13.99 13.27
C TRP A 146 7.86 12.60 13.35
N TYR A 147 7.99 11.80 12.29
CA TYR A 147 7.44 10.46 12.26
C TYR A 147 8.01 9.53 13.34
N GLU A 148 9.34 9.53 13.51
CA GLU A 148 10.01 8.63 14.44
C GLU A 148 9.92 9.09 15.90
N GLU A 149 10.07 10.40 16.15
CA GLU A 149 10.15 10.97 17.49
C GLU A 149 8.75 11.20 18.10
N GLU A 150 7.76 11.63 17.30
CA GLU A 150 6.42 11.96 17.80
C GLU A 150 5.33 11.03 17.23
N HIS A 151 5.14 11.03 15.91
CA HIS A 151 3.89 10.52 15.32
C HIS A 151 3.69 9.03 15.56
N THR A 152 4.70 8.21 15.28
CA THR A 152 4.60 6.76 15.47
C THR A 152 4.43 6.39 16.93
N THR A 153 5.03 7.15 17.86
CA THR A 153 4.85 6.98 19.30
C THR A 153 3.41 7.23 19.71
N ASP A 154 2.79 8.30 19.22
CA ASP A 154 1.40 8.60 19.56
C ASP A 154 0.41 7.64 18.90
N VAL A 155 0.62 7.27 17.63
CA VAL A 155 -0.20 6.26 16.95
C VAL A 155 -0.09 4.89 17.65
N SER A 156 1.07 4.54 18.20
CA SER A 156 1.24 3.26 18.92
C SER A 156 0.43 3.14 20.20
N LYS A 157 -0.14 4.24 20.70
CA LYS A 157 -1.03 4.26 21.88
C LYS A 157 -2.49 4.04 21.51
N VAL A 158 -2.84 4.11 20.22
CA VAL A 158 -4.20 3.88 19.76
C VAL A 158 -4.58 2.41 20.03
N PRO A 159 -5.72 2.15 20.71
CA PRO A 159 -6.16 0.78 20.99
C PRO A 159 -6.19 -0.10 19.74
N GLY A 160 -5.70 -1.33 19.86
CA GLY A 160 -5.60 -2.28 18.76
C GLY A 160 -4.43 -2.06 17.80
N TRP A 161 -3.54 -1.10 18.04
CA TRP A 161 -2.32 -0.92 17.22
C TRP A 161 -1.41 -2.15 17.31
N ARG A 162 -0.94 -2.65 16.16
CA ARG A 162 -0.05 -3.81 16.06
C ARG A 162 1.36 -3.46 15.63
N ARG A 163 1.49 -2.64 14.59
CA ARG A 163 2.77 -2.11 14.09
C ARG A 163 2.56 -0.90 13.19
N THR A 164 3.65 -0.18 12.96
CA THR A 164 3.75 0.85 11.91
C THR A 164 4.94 0.51 11.03
N ARG A 165 4.77 0.52 9.72
CA ARG A 165 5.85 0.36 8.75
C ARG A 165 5.91 1.59 7.87
N ARG A 166 7.10 2.11 7.61
CA ARG A 166 7.33 3.29 6.79
C ARG A 166 8.18 2.93 5.60
N PHE A 167 7.83 3.50 4.46
CA PHE A 167 8.48 3.24 3.20
C PHE A 167 8.63 4.51 2.36
N VAL A 168 9.58 4.52 1.44
CA VAL A 168 9.80 5.57 0.45
C VAL A 168 9.55 5.00 -0.94
N ALA A 169 8.85 5.74 -1.80
CA ALA A 169 8.56 5.29 -3.15
C ALA A 169 9.84 5.25 -3.98
N VAL A 170 9.99 4.18 -4.76
CA VAL A 170 11.05 4.05 -5.78
C VAL A 170 10.46 3.95 -7.19
N GLU A 171 9.16 3.66 -7.30
CA GLU A 171 8.42 3.68 -8.56
C GLU A 171 6.96 4.07 -8.32
N ALA A 172 6.41 4.91 -9.18
CA ALA A 172 5.00 5.33 -9.14
C ALA A 172 4.38 5.37 -10.53
N ASN A 173 3.39 4.50 -10.76
CA ASN A 173 2.72 4.32 -12.04
C ASN A 173 1.20 4.25 -11.84
N SER A 174 0.42 4.94 -12.68
CA SER A 174 -1.05 4.89 -12.65
C SER A 174 -1.63 4.60 -14.04
N LEU A 175 -2.70 3.81 -14.09
CA LEU A 175 -3.51 3.56 -15.29
C LEU A 175 -4.95 4.05 -15.05
N ARG A 176 -5.60 4.52 -16.11
CA ARG A 176 -7.04 4.79 -16.14
C ARG A 176 -7.74 3.94 -17.20
N GLN A 177 -9.07 3.93 -17.17
CA GLN A 177 -9.92 3.19 -18.10
C GLN A 177 -9.46 3.31 -19.57
N GLY A 178 -9.40 2.18 -20.28
CA GLY A 178 -8.92 2.08 -21.66
C GLY A 178 -7.44 1.69 -21.79
N GLY A 179 -6.82 1.22 -20.71
CA GLY A 179 -5.43 0.76 -20.69
C GLY A 179 -4.41 1.87 -20.95
N GLN A 180 -4.84 3.13 -20.92
CA GLN A 180 -3.95 4.27 -21.09
C GLN A 180 -3.18 4.50 -19.79
N VAL A 181 -1.85 4.41 -19.88
CA VAL A 181 -0.96 4.93 -18.86
C VAL A 181 -1.18 6.42 -18.82
N VAL A 182 -1.64 6.92 -17.67
CA VAL A 182 -1.74 8.35 -17.44
C VAL A 182 -0.53 8.71 -16.59
N GLU A 183 0.47 9.33 -17.21
CA GLU A 183 1.72 9.76 -16.53
C GLU A 183 1.49 10.77 -15.40
N TYR A 184 0.27 11.26 -15.21
CA TYR A 184 -0.12 12.15 -14.12
C TYR A 184 -0.44 11.39 -12.83
N ASP A 185 0.61 10.86 -12.20
CA ASP A 185 0.72 10.53 -10.76
C ASP A 185 2.20 10.30 -10.36
N GLN A 186 3.13 10.82 -11.16
CA GLN A 186 4.56 10.79 -10.85
C GLN A 186 4.88 11.69 -9.67
N ILE A 187 5.88 11.28 -8.89
CA ILE A 187 6.44 12.10 -7.81
C ILE A 187 7.07 13.33 -8.46
N PRO A 188 6.64 14.56 -8.12
CA PRO A 188 7.16 15.76 -8.76
C PRO A 188 8.67 15.91 -8.53
N GLU A 189 9.38 16.51 -9.49
CA GLU A 189 10.81 16.80 -9.33
C GLU A 189 11.09 17.58 -8.02
N GLY A 190 12.16 17.20 -7.33
CA GLY A 190 12.52 17.76 -6.02
C GLY A 190 11.58 17.35 -4.88
N HIS A 191 10.79 16.28 -5.07
CA HIS A 191 9.92 15.71 -4.06
C HIS A 191 10.16 14.22 -3.91
N SER A 192 9.77 13.73 -2.74
CA SER A 192 9.77 12.31 -2.38
C SER A 192 8.38 11.92 -1.87
N GLU A 193 7.93 10.72 -2.23
CA GLU A 193 6.70 10.13 -1.68
C GLU A 193 7.05 9.12 -0.60
N PHE A 194 6.40 9.24 0.56
CA PHE A 194 6.51 8.30 1.67
C PHE A 194 5.13 7.73 1.99
N ILE A 195 5.08 6.47 2.38
CA ILE A 195 3.88 5.85 2.91
C ILE A 195 4.14 5.27 4.30
N ALA A 196 3.24 5.56 5.24
CA ALA A 196 3.14 4.83 6.48
C ALA A 196 1.96 3.87 6.41
N ILE A 197 2.18 2.63 6.81
CA ILE A 197 1.17 1.58 6.93
C ILE A 197 1.07 1.24 8.41
N HIS A 198 -0.07 1.57 9.00
CA HIS A 198 -0.38 1.25 10.39
C HIS A 198 -1.33 0.07 10.43
N ASP A 199 -0.88 -1.00 11.08
CA ASP A 199 -1.61 -2.26 11.22
C ASP A 199 -2.42 -2.22 12.52
N PHE A 200 -3.70 -2.55 12.44
CA PHE A 200 -4.64 -2.55 13.57
C PHE A 200 -5.46 -3.85 13.66
N ASP A 201 -5.91 -4.15 14.88
CA ASP A 201 -6.97 -5.12 15.16
C ASP A 201 -8.30 -4.74 14.47
N ALA A 202 -9.20 -5.71 14.33
CA ALA A 202 -10.54 -5.47 13.78
C ALA A 202 -11.35 -4.50 14.66
N GLU A 203 -11.29 -4.71 15.98
CA GLU A 203 -11.74 -3.76 16.98
C GLU A 203 -10.55 -2.90 17.39
N ASN A 204 -10.62 -1.59 17.09
CA ASN A 204 -9.51 -0.67 17.31
C ASN A 204 -10.03 0.72 17.70
N GLY A 205 -9.11 1.58 18.14
CA GLY A 205 -9.40 2.95 18.57
C GLY A 205 -9.21 4.00 17.49
N LEU A 206 -9.25 3.64 16.19
CA LEU A 206 -9.35 4.66 15.14
C LEU A 206 -10.62 5.48 15.37
N GLU A 207 -10.52 6.80 15.27
CA GLU A 207 -11.56 7.78 15.66
C GLU A 207 -11.73 7.99 17.17
N GLY A 208 -11.01 7.24 18.00
CA GLY A 208 -10.96 7.43 19.45
C GLY A 208 -10.05 8.58 19.89
N PRO A 209 -10.02 8.88 21.20
CA PRO A 209 -9.28 10.01 21.76
C PRO A 209 -7.76 9.92 21.55
N GLU A 210 -7.16 8.72 21.60
CA GLU A 210 -5.73 8.54 21.31
C GLU A 210 -5.42 8.82 19.84
N PHE A 211 -6.34 8.47 18.93
CA PHE A 211 -6.19 8.76 17.51
C PHE A 211 -6.35 10.26 17.22
N GLU A 212 -7.32 10.92 17.86
CA GLU A 212 -7.47 12.37 17.81
C GLU A 212 -6.24 13.09 18.36
N TYR A 213 -5.72 12.64 19.50
CA TYR A 213 -4.50 13.17 20.10
C TYR A 213 -3.30 13.11 19.14
N ALA A 214 -3.10 11.97 18.47
CA ALA A 214 -2.04 11.82 17.47
C ALA A 214 -2.21 12.77 16.27
N GLN A 215 -3.42 13.25 16.00
CA GLN A 215 -3.74 14.15 14.89
C GLN A 215 -3.67 15.64 15.24
N THR A 216 -3.84 16.02 16.50
CA THR A 216 -3.89 17.43 16.93
C THR A 216 -2.54 18.01 17.37
N ARG A 217 -1.47 17.20 17.30
CA ARG A 217 -0.11 17.60 17.69
C ARG A 217 0.39 18.84 16.93
N PRO A 218 0.99 19.85 17.62
CA PRO A 218 1.53 21.03 16.95
C PRO A 218 2.59 20.74 15.89
N TRP A 219 3.50 19.78 16.14
CA TRP A 219 4.53 19.42 15.16
C TRP A 219 3.93 18.77 13.92
N ARG A 220 2.93 17.89 14.09
CA ARG A 220 2.15 17.37 12.95
C ARG A 220 1.54 18.49 12.11
N GLN A 221 0.95 19.52 12.72
CA GLN A 221 0.37 20.64 11.96
C GLN A 221 1.44 21.40 11.16
N LYS A 222 2.62 21.63 11.74
CA LYS A 222 3.77 22.18 11.01
C LYS A 222 4.13 21.30 9.81
N ILE A 223 4.26 19.98 10.00
CA ILE A 223 4.58 19.05 8.90
C ILE A 223 3.51 19.08 7.81
N LEU A 224 2.23 19.06 8.17
CA LEU A 224 1.13 19.13 7.20
C LEU A 224 1.12 20.44 6.40
N GLY A 225 1.68 21.53 6.94
CA GLY A 225 1.90 22.77 6.17
C GLY A 225 2.99 22.65 5.10
N LEU A 226 3.84 21.62 5.16
CA LEU A 226 4.96 21.38 4.23
C LEU A 226 4.65 20.31 3.17
N VAL A 227 3.59 19.52 3.34
CA VAL A 227 3.25 18.43 2.41
C VAL A 227 2.52 18.98 1.18
N LYS A 228 2.92 18.52 -0.01
CA LYS A 228 2.29 18.89 -1.28
C LYS A 228 1.06 18.04 -1.57
N GLY A 229 1.12 16.76 -1.18
CA GLY A 229 0.05 15.79 -1.38
C GLY A 229 -0.07 14.89 -0.16
N ARG A 230 -1.30 14.47 0.13
CA ARG A 230 -1.61 13.51 1.19
C ARG A 230 -2.77 12.65 0.72
N ASP A 231 -2.62 11.35 0.85
CA ASP A 231 -3.70 10.38 0.70
C ASP A 231 -3.73 9.53 1.96
N HIS A 232 -4.92 9.34 2.53
CA HIS A 232 -5.10 8.40 3.63
C HIS A 232 -6.32 7.52 3.39
N ARG A 233 -6.14 6.22 3.61
CA ARG A 233 -7.19 5.24 3.39
C ARG A 233 -7.23 4.26 4.56
N ARG A 234 -8.43 3.78 4.88
CA ARG A 234 -8.61 2.65 5.79
C ARG A 234 -9.15 1.47 5.04
N LEU A 235 -8.55 0.33 5.28
CA LEU A 235 -8.81 -0.87 4.53
C LEU A 235 -9.03 -2.04 5.46
N ARG A 236 -9.95 -2.92 5.09
CA ARG A 236 -10.24 -4.16 5.82
C ARG A 236 -9.69 -5.34 5.05
N HIS A 237 -9.04 -6.27 5.74
CA HIS A 237 -8.50 -7.49 5.12
C HIS A 237 -9.65 -8.34 4.60
N ILE A 238 -9.49 -8.87 3.38
CA ILE A 238 -10.49 -9.74 2.75
C ILE A 238 -9.91 -11.08 2.28
N ARG A 239 -8.60 -11.15 2.00
CA ARG A 239 -7.95 -12.39 1.56
C ARG A 239 -6.44 -12.34 1.70
N GLU A 240 -5.86 -13.47 2.06
CA GLU A 240 -4.43 -13.77 1.87
C GLU A 240 -4.27 -14.64 0.63
N PHE A 241 -3.32 -14.32 -0.25
CA PHE A 241 -3.04 -15.10 -1.45
C PHE A 241 -2.22 -16.33 -1.12
N LYS A 242 -2.45 -17.41 -1.88
CA LYS A 242 -1.61 -18.60 -1.85
C LYS A 242 -1.26 -19.02 -3.26
N ALA A 243 -0.02 -19.46 -3.48
CA ALA A 243 0.42 -19.93 -4.79
C ALA A 243 -0.40 -21.16 -5.27
N GLU A 244 -0.83 -22.01 -4.33
CA GLU A 244 -1.67 -23.19 -4.60
C GLU A 244 -3.08 -22.87 -5.11
N ASP A 245 -3.55 -21.63 -4.93
CA ASP A 245 -4.84 -21.18 -5.46
C ASP A 245 -4.81 -20.92 -6.97
N TYR A 246 -3.64 -21.04 -7.63
CA TYR A 246 -3.51 -20.80 -9.07
C TYR A 246 -4.35 -21.78 -9.89
N VAL A 247 -5.23 -21.22 -10.71
CA VAL A 247 -5.99 -21.91 -11.74
C VAL A 247 -5.59 -21.31 -13.06
N LYS A 248 -5.03 -22.13 -13.94
CA LYS A 248 -4.71 -21.70 -15.30
C LYS A 248 -6.01 -21.26 -16.00
N PRO A 249 -6.09 -20.00 -16.49
CA PRO A 249 -7.26 -19.55 -17.23
C PRO A 249 -7.40 -20.36 -18.53
N GLU A 250 -8.65 -20.62 -18.91
CA GLU A 250 -9.01 -21.29 -20.17
C GLU A 250 -8.58 -20.49 -21.41
#